data_AF-A0A1F6HJT5-F1
#
_entry.id   AF-A0A1F6HJT5-F1
#
_cell.length_a   1.000
_cell.length_b   1.000
_cell.length_c   1.000
_cell.angle_alpha   90.00
_cell.angle_beta   90.00
_cell.angle_gamma   90.00
#
_symmetry.space_group_name_H-M   'P 1'
#
loop_
_entity.id
_entity.type
_entity.pdbx_description
1 polymer ?
#
loop_
_entity_poly.entity_id
_entity_poly.type
_entity_poly.pdbx_seq_one_letter_code
_entity_poly.pdbx_strand_id
1 'polypeptide(L)'
;MAGKNIILVIILYFVLSVFVASKALAVTIPSFPSCLNIQGELIVSYTTGTHGIPGDSATYTGSDSVYKLTEDTLTQCFCSVNGDGIQTNWWKVSSLSDNEITDLKNQNWIFILNGSLWGLDDAPYMAKNSNFSCQTTSPTPTPTSSSSSSSSGSSSSSSSSSSSGSSGSVQAASTGSVGQVLGLATTGNILTIYTLLIVGITFILLGIMLARKERGIYGRR
;
A
#
# COMPACT_ATOMS: atom_id res chain seq x y z
N MET A 1 5.47 -55.58 18.80
CA MET A 1 4.37 -54.61 18.99
C MET A 1 4.83 -53.17 19.25
N ALA A 2 6.07 -52.92 19.71
CA ALA A 2 6.56 -51.58 20.03
C ALA A 2 6.56 -50.55 18.87
N GLY A 3 6.86 -50.96 17.64
CA GLY A 3 6.98 -50.03 16.50
C GLY A 3 5.65 -49.38 16.06
N LYS A 4 4.50 -50.00 16.34
CA LYS A 4 3.18 -49.48 15.94
C LYS A 4 2.76 -48.28 16.80
N ASN A 5 3.19 -48.25 18.06
CA ASN A 5 2.89 -47.16 18.99
C ASN A 5 3.71 -45.89 18.66
N ILE A 6 4.96 -46.05 18.22
CA ILE A 6 5.82 -44.90 17.84
C ILE A 6 5.25 -44.15 16.64
N ILE A 7 4.76 -44.85 15.61
CA ILE A 7 4.18 -44.22 14.43
C ILE A 7 2.91 -43.42 14.79
N LEU A 8 2.07 -43.95 15.68
CA LEU A 8 0.88 -43.24 16.16
C LEU A 8 1.22 -41.96 16.92
N VAL A 9 2.28 -41.96 17.74
CA VAL A 9 2.71 -40.76 18.47
C VAL A 9 3.23 -39.70 17.51
N ILE A 10 3.99 -40.08 16.47
CA ILE A 10 4.50 -39.13 15.46
C ILE A 10 3.34 -38.52 14.66
N ILE A 11 2.36 -39.33 14.26
CA ILE A 11 1.16 -38.84 13.56
C ILE A 11 0.35 -37.90 14.46
N LEU A 12 0.14 -38.27 15.73
CA LEU A 12 -0.62 -37.43 16.66
C LEU A 12 0.10 -36.10 16.94
N TYR A 13 1.42 -36.11 17.13
CA TYR A 13 2.22 -34.90 17.30
C TYR A 13 2.16 -34.00 16.05
N PHE A 14 2.24 -34.59 14.86
CA PHE A 14 2.14 -33.85 13.60
C PHE A 14 0.76 -33.25 13.38
N VAL A 15 -0.29 -34.02 13.68
CA VAL A 15 -1.67 -33.55 13.68
C VAL A 15 -1.79 -32.36 14.64
N LEU A 16 -1.36 -32.52 15.90
CA LEU A 16 -1.40 -31.44 16.89
C LEU A 16 -0.63 -30.20 16.43
N SER A 17 0.57 -30.33 15.84
CA SER A 17 1.37 -29.17 15.41
C SER A 17 0.76 -28.42 14.22
N VAL A 18 0.10 -29.12 13.29
CA VAL A 18 -0.63 -28.48 12.17
C VAL A 18 -1.89 -27.76 12.67
N PHE A 19 -2.52 -28.27 13.73
CA PHE A 19 -3.70 -27.64 14.34
C PHE A 19 -3.38 -26.43 15.24
N VAL A 20 -2.12 -26.17 15.60
CA VAL A 20 -1.69 -24.92 16.27
C VAL A 20 -1.39 -23.80 15.27
N ALA A 21 -1.96 -23.84 14.06
CA ALA A 21 -1.81 -22.74 13.11
C ALA A 21 -2.25 -21.42 13.76
N SER A 22 -1.27 -20.56 14.09
CA SER A 22 -1.52 -19.23 14.60
C SER A 22 -2.42 -18.50 13.61
N LYS A 23 -3.52 -17.92 14.11
CA LYS A 23 -4.37 -17.06 13.28
C LYS A 23 -3.50 -15.93 12.74
N ALA A 24 -3.20 -15.98 11.45
CA ALA A 24 -2.62 -14.84 10.75
C ALA A 24 -3.75 -13.80 10.63
N LEU A 25 -3.72 -12.80 11.50
CA LEU A 25 -4.60 -11.64 11.36
C LEU A 25 -3.99 -10.75 10.29
N ALA A 26 -4.57 -10.81 9.09
CA ALA A 26 -4.21 -9.87 8.04
C ALA A 26 -4.81 -8.50 8.39
N VAL A 27 -3.96 -7.49 8.52
CA VAL A 27 -4.39 -6.11 8.68
C VAL A 27 -5.22 -5.71 7.45
N THR A 28 -6.47 -5.32 7.67
CA THR A 28 -7.32 -4.83 6.58
C THR A 28 -6.98 -3.37 6.32
N ILE A 29 -6.27 -3.10 5.23
CA ILE A 29 -5.88 -1.74 4.85
C ILE A 29 -7.12 -1.03 4.26
N PRO A 30 -7.47 0.18 4.75
CA PRO A 30 -8.54 0.96 4.15
C PRO A 30 -8.28 1.30 2.69
N SER A 31 -9.34 1.48 1.90
CA SER A 31 -9.22 1.98 0.53
C SER A 31 -9.06 3.50 0.55
N PHE A 32 -8.17 4.01 -0.30
CA PHE A 32 -7.93 5.44 -0.48
C PHE A 32 -8.19 5.82 -1.95
N PRO A 33 -9.10 6.77 -2.23
CA PRO A 33 -9.29 7.28 -3.57
C PRO A 33 -8.06 8.06 -4.04
N SER A 34 -7.90 8.20 -5.35
CA SER A 34 -6.81 8.97 -5.94
C SER A 34 -7.08 10.47 -5.84
N CYS A 35 -6.04 11.28 -5.67
CA CYS A 35 -6.12 12.75 -5.80
C CYS A 35 -6.66 13.24 -7.15
N LEU A 36 -6.59 12.41 -8.21
CA LEU A 36 -7.19 12.72 -9.52
C LEU A 36 -8.71 12.54 -9.54
N ASN A 37 -9.26 11.76 -8.62
CA ASN A 37 -10.69 11.51 -8.48
C ASN A 37 -11.03 11.44 -6.98
N ILE A 38 -10.87 12.59 -6.32
CA ILE A 38 -10.98 12.67 -4.88
C ILE A 38 -12.42 12.41 -4.44
N GLN A 39 -12.55 11.70 -3.33
CA GLN A 39 -13.81 11.52 -2.61
C GLN A 39 -13.62 12.06 -1.19
N GLY A 40 -14.71 12.40 -0.52
CA GLY A 40 -14.68 12.87 0.86
C GLY A 40 -14.90 14.37 1.02
N GLU A 41 -14.77 14.83 2.26
CA GLU A 41 -15.00 16.21 2.68
C GLU A 41 -13.67 16.98 2.72
N LEU A 42 -13.59 18.14 2.04
CA LEU A 42 -12.42 19.00 2.13
C LEU A 42 -12.34 19.63 3.53
N ILE A 43 -11.29 19.32 4.28
CA ILE A 43 -11.06 19.88 5.63
C ILE A 43 -10.22 21.16 5.54
N VAL A 44 -9.17 21.12 4.72
CA VAL A 44 -8.24 22.24 4.59
C VAL A 44 -7.65 22.29 3.18
N SER A 45 -7.43 23.51 2.69
CA SER A 45 -6.79 23.77 1.40
C SER A 45 -5.86 24.97 1.51
N TYR A 46 -4.63 24.79 1.05
CA TYR A 46 -3.61 25.82 0.93
C TYR A 46 -3.30 25.99 -0.55
N THR A 47 -3.53 27.19 -1.10
CA THR A 47 -3.26 27.47 -2.51
C THR A 47 -1.78 27.59 -2.82
N THR A 48 -0.98 28.01 -1.83
CA THR A 48 0.47 28.05 -1.87
C THR A 48 1.01 27.82 -0.46
N GLY A 49 2.25 27.33 -0.37
CA GLY A 49 2.92 27.17 0.91
C GLY A 49 4.18 26.33 0.83
N THR A 50 4.78 26.15 1.99
CA THR A 50 5.88 25.22 2.20
C THR A 50 5.36 24.03 3.00
N HIS A 51 5.48 22.83 2.45
CA HIS A 51 4.88 21.61 2.97
C HIS A 51 5.95 20.55 3.22
N GLY A 52 5.78 19.78 4.29
CA GLY A 52 6.53 18.55 4.53
C GLY A 52 5.80 17.35 3.94
N ILE A 53 6.53 16.26 3.68
CA ILE A 53 5.97 14.97 3.27
C ILE A 53 6.45 13.92 4.29
N PRO A 54 5.57 13.09 4.89
CA PRO A 54 5.99 12.13 5.89
C PRO A 54 7.06 11.19 5.35
N GLY A 55 8.10 10.94 6.15
CA GLY A 55 9.22 10.09 5.75
C GLY A 55 10.22 10.72 4.78
N ASP A 56 10.01 11.97 4.36
CA ASP A 56 10.97 12.75 3.59
C ASP A 56 11.45 13.97 4.41
N SER A 57 12.75 14.25 4.35
CA SER A 57 13.35 15.44 4.96
C SER A 57 13.34 16.66 4.03
N ALA A 58 13.01 16.45 2.76
CA ALA A 58 12.91 17.52 1.77
C ALA A 58 11.74 18.46 2.09
N THR A 59 11.92 19.70 1.67
CA THR A 59 10.92 20.76 1.79
C THR A 59 10.31 21.01 0.43
N TYR A 60 8.99 20.97 0.34
CA TYR A 60 8.28 21.16 -0.92
C TYR A 60 7.53 22.48 -0.93
N THR A 61 7.42 23.09 -2.10
CA THR A 61 6.63 24.31 -2.29
C THR A 61 5.55 24.07 -3.34
N GLY A 62 4.32 24.47 -3.04
CA GLY A 62 3.17 24.12 -3.86
C GLY A 62 1.84 24.40 -3.20
N SER A 63 0.77 23.87 -3.79
CA SER A 63 -0.55 23.81 -3.18
C SER A 63 -0.73 22.49 -2.46
N ASP A 64 -1.62 22.47 -1.48
CA ASP A 64 -1.91 21.28 -0.67
C ASP A 64 -3.38 21.27 -0.27
N SER A 65 -3.99 20.10 -0.23
CA SER A 65 -5.39 19.95 0.18
C SER A 65 -5.59 18.62 0.89
N VAL A 66 -6.32 18.65 2.01
CA VAL A 66 -6.57 17.47 2.84
C VAL A 66 -8.06 17.18 2.88
N TYR A 67 -8.41 15.94 2.59
CA TYR A 67 -9.77 15.44 2.52
C TYR A 67 -10.02 14.37 3.57
N LYS A 68 -11.11 14.51 4.32
CA LYS A 68 -11.63 13.48 5.22
C LYS A 68 -12.36 12.43 4.41
N LEU A 69 -11.92 11.17 4.48
CA LEU A 69 -12.64 10.05 3.86
C LEU A 69 -13.59 9.39 4.86
N THR A 70 -13.06 9.11 6.06
CA THR A 70 -13.79 8.56 7.20
C THR A 70 -13.28 9.22 8.49
N GLU A 71 -13.74 8.79 9.66
CA GLU A 71 -13.20 9.27 10.95
C GLU A 71 -11.72 8.92 11.16
N ASP A 72 -11.27 7.81 10.58
CA ASP A 72 -9.91 7.30 10.78
C ASP A 72 -9.02 7.45 9.55
N THR A 73 -9.55 7.93 8.42
CA THR A 73 -8.79 8.01 7.18
C THR A 73 -8.90 9.37 6.50
N LEU A 74 -7.74 9.88 6.06
CA LEU A 74 -7.60 11.11 5.32
C LEU A 74 -6.72 10.90 4.09
N THR A 75 -6.94 11.74 3.08
CA THR A 75 -6.05 11.84 1.92
C THR A 75 -5.57 13.28 1.79
N GLN A 76 -4.26 13.46 1.77
CA GLN A 76 -3.60 14.72 1.47
C GLN A 76 -3.11 14.68 0.01
N CYS A 77 -3.36 15.75 -0.71
CA CYS A 77 -3.01 15.94 -2.11
C CYS A 77 -2.12 17.16 -2.24
N PHE A 78 -0.81 16.92 -2.22
CA PHE A 78 0.18 17.96 -2.46
C PHE A 78 0.47 18.08 -3.96
N CYS A 79 0.56 19.31 -4.46
CA CYS A 79 0.94 19.64 -5.82
C CYS A 79 2.06 20.67 -5.84
N SER A 80 3.25 20.24 -6.27
CA SER A 80 4.41 21.10 -6.44
C SER A 80 4.17 22.16 -7.52
N VAL A 81 4.88 23.29 -7.40
CA VAL A 81 4.94 24.34 -8.44
C VAL A 81 5.42 23.81 -9.81
N ASN A 82 6.15 22.68 -9.83
CA ASN A 82 6.63 22.04 -11.06
C ASN A 82 5.58 21.10 -11.71
N GLY A 83 4.44 20.86 -11.06
CA GLY A 83 3.40 19.94 -11.53
C GLY A 83 3.54 18.49 -11.02
N ASP A 84 4.58 18.19 -10.25
CA ASP A 84 4.70 16.91 -9.56
C ASP A 84 3.75 16.87 -8.35
N GLY A 85 2.95 15.82 -8.24
CA GLY A 85 2.00 15.60 -7.16
C GLY A 85 2.43 14.48 -6.22
N ILE A 86 2.17 14.65 -4.93
CA ILE A 86 2.33 13.61 -3.92
C ILE A 86 1.01 13.45 -3.18
N GLN A 87 0.45 12.25 -3.25
CA GLN A 87 -0.68 11.84 -2.45
C GLN A 87 -0.17 11.16 -1.19
N THR A 88 -0.59 11.64 -0.02
CA THR A 88 -0.32 10.99 1.27
C THR A 88 -1.62 10.45 1.86
N ASN A 89 -1.68 9.13 2.00
CA ASN A 89 -2.78 8.44 2.64
C ASN A 89 -2.50 8.33 4.14
N TRP A 90 -3.40 8.87 4.95
CA TRP A 90 -3.31 8.90 6.39
C TRP A 90 -4.32 7.94 7.00
N TRP A 91 -3.85 7.03 7.86
CA TRP A 91 -4.68 6.10 8.61
C TRP A 91 -4.42 6.25 10.10
N LYS A 92 -5.43 6.60 10.89
CA LYS A 92 -5.40 6.63 12.35
C LYS A 92 -5.35 5.20 12.87
N VAL A 93 -4.29 4.85 13.59
CA VAL A 93 -3.99 3.45 13.96
C VAL A 93 -4.05 3.19 15.46
N SER A 94 -4.85 3.97 16.19
CA SER A 94 -5.01 3.84 17.65
C SER A 94 -5.48 2.44 18.10
N SER A 95 -6.11 1.67 17.20
CA SER A 95 -6.59 0.32 17.47
C SER A 95 -5.66 -0.80 17.00
N LEU A 96 -4.58 -0.49 16.29
CA LEU A 96 -3.66 -1.52 15.78
C LEU A 96 -2.64 -1.91 16.85
N SER A 97 -2.27 -3.19 16.85
CA SER A 97 -1.18 -3.72 17.67
C SER A 97 0.21 -3.42 17.06
N ASP A 98 1.26 -3.52 17.87
CA ASP A 98 2.64 -3.28 17.42
C ASP A 98 3.08 -4.23 16.29
N ASN A 99 2.56 -5.46 16.29
CA ASN A 99 2.82 -6.44 15.23
C ASN A 99 2.22 -5.96 13.89
N GLU A 100 0.98 -5.48 13.93
CA GLU A 100 0.29 -4.96 12.74
C GLU A 100 0.96 -3.69 12.22
N ILE A 101 1.38 -2.79 13.11
CA ILE A 101 2.17 -1.61 12.74
C ILE A 101 3.49 -2.02 12.08
N THR A 102 4.14 -3.07 12.58
CA THR A 102 5.37 -3.62 11.99
C THR A 102 5.12 -4.20 10.59
N ASP A 103 4.04 -4.93 10.41
CA ASP A 103 3.64 -5.48 9.11
C ASP A 103 3.34 -4.38 8.09
N LEU A 104 2.72 -3.27 8.52
CA LEU A 104 2.49 -2.12 7.66
C LEU A 104 3.80 -1.37 7.34
N LYS A 105 4.72 -1.23 8.30
CA LYS A 105 6.08 -0.67 8.04
C LYS A 105 6.82 -1.46 6.97
N ASN A 106 6.72 -2.79 7.02
CA ASN A 106 7.27 -3.69 5.99
C ASN A 106 6.61 -3.49 4.60
N GLN A 107 5.44 -2.88 4.55
CA GLN A 107 4.71 -2.49 3.33
C GLN A 107 4.92 -1.01 2.95
N ASN A 108 6.01 -0.40 3.44
CA ASN A 108 6.40 1.00 3.23
C ASN A 108 5.41 2.03 3.78
N TRP A 109 4.65 1.68 4.82
CA TRP A 109 3.94 2.68 5.61
C TRP A 109 4.88 3.32 6.63
N ILE A 110 4.70 4.62 6.85
CA ILE A 110 5.49 5.42 7.77
C ILE A 110 4.67 5.64 9.04
N PHE A 111 5.21 5.20 10.18
CA PHE A 111 4.55 5.41 11.47
C PHE A 111 4.86 6.79 12.02
N ILE A 112 3.79 7.53 12.32
CA ILE A 112 3.82 8.86 12.91
C ILE A 112 3.24 8.74 14.32
N LEU A 113 4.06 8.98 15.33
CA LEU A 113 3.66 8.83 16.73
C LEU A 113 2.56 9.83 17.13
N ASN A 114 2.63 11.05 16.59
CA ASN A 114 1.71 12.12 16.91
C ASN A 114 1.33 12.93 15.65
N GLY A 115 0.06 12.84 15.25
CA GLY A 115 -0.51 13.55 14.10
C GLY A 115 -0.61 15.08 14.27
N SER A 116 -0.59 15.62 15.49
CA SER A 116 -0.68 17.07 15.73
C SER A 116 0.47 17.86 15.10
N LEU A 117 1.65 17.25 14.97
CA LEU A 117 2.80 17.84 14.28
C LEU A 117 2.54 18.06 12.78
N TRP A 118 1.51 17.40 12.24
CA TRP A 118 1.06 17.44 10.86
C TRP A 118 -0.31 18.12 10.72
N GLY A 119 -0.80 18.79 11.78
CA GLY A 119 -2.12 19.43 11.78
C GLY A 119 -3.30 18.46 11.82
N LEU A 120 -3.07 17.21 12.24
CA LEU A 120 -4.10 16.19 12.49
C LEU A 120 -4.43 16.11 13.98
N ASP A 121 -5.34 15.20 14.36
CA ASP A 121 -5.61 14.91 15.77
C ASP A 121 -4.34 14.41 16.49
N ASP A 122 -4.27 14.61 17.81
CA ASP A 122 -3.23 14.08 18.69
C ASP A 122 -3.39 12.55 18.89
N ALA A 123 -3.02 11.80 17.85
CA ALA A 123 -3.12 10.34 17.78
C ALA A 123 -2.00 9.75 16.91
N PRO A 124 -1.72 8.44 17.01
CA PRO A 124 -0.79 7.77 16.11
C PRO A 124 -1.41 7.51 14.73
N TYR A 125 -0.63 7.73 13.69
CA TYR A 125 -1.02 7.53 12.30
C TYR A 125 -0.01 6.65 11.54
N MET A 126 -0.51 5.97 10.52
CA MET A 126 0.29 5.42 9.42
C MET A 126 0.09 6.29 8.19
N ALA A 127 1.19 6.71 7.57
CA ALA A 127 1.20 7.48 6.34
C ALA A 127 1.78 6.66 5.19
N LYS A 128 1.21 6.78 3.98
CA LYS A 128 1.79 6.19 2.77
C LYS A 128 1.74 7.16 1.62
N ASN A 129 2.90 7.42 1.02
CA ASN A 129 3.04 8.34 -0.09
C ASN A 129 2.92 7.60 -1.43
N SER A 130 2.31 8.25 -2.41
CA SER A 130 2.30 7.83 -3.81
C SER A 130 2.37 9.05 -4.71
N ASN A 131 3.16 8.97 -5.78
CA ASN A 131 3.31 10.07 -6.73
C ASN A 131 2.13 10.10 -7.71
N PHE A 132 1.72 11.30 -8.10
CA PHE A 132 0.78 11.53 -9.20
C PHE A 132 1.19 12.79 -9.97
N SER A 133 0.57 13.05 -11.13
CA SER A 133 0.81 14.29 -11.88
C SER A 133 -0.32 15.26 -11.61
N CYS A 134 0.02 16.44 -11.11
CA CYS A 134 -0.94 17.52 -10.97
C CYS A 134 -1.18 18.09 -12.37
N GLN A 135 -2.45 18.27 -12.73
CA GLN A 135 -2.76 19.13 -13.85
C GLN A 135 -2.49 20.55 -13.39
N THR A 136 -1.27 21.03 -13.60
CA THR A 136 -1.01 22.46 -13.57
C THR A 136 -1.82 23.04 -14.71
N THR A 137 -2.92 23.73 -14.36
CA THR A 137 -3.41 24.80 -15.21
C THR A 137 -2.31 25.85 -15.22
N SER A 138 -1.31 25.64 -16.08
CA SER A 138 -0.31 26.65 -16.38
C SER A 138 -1.10 27.93 -16.65
N PRO A 139 -0.97 28.98 -15.83
CA PRO A 139 -1.57 30.24 -16.17
C PRO A 139 -0.81 30.68 -17.42
N THR A 140 -1.37 30.43 -18.60
CA THR A 140 -0.90 31.07 -19.83
C THR A 140 -0.81 32.55 -19.50
N PRO A 141 0.38 33.17 -19.51
CA PRO A 141 0.48 34.60 -19.28
C PRO A 141 -0.28 35.25 -20.42
N THR A 142 -1.50 35.68 -20.14
CA THR A 142 -2.22 36.58 -21.02
C THR A 142 -1.40 37.87 -20.95
N PRO A 143 -0.82 38.37 -22.05
CA PRO A 143 -0.12 39.64 -22.02
C PRO A 143 -1.13 40.73 -21.63
N THR A 144 -1.03 41.22 -20.39
CA THR A 144 -1.80 42.36 -19.90
C THR A 144 -1.27 43.61 -20.59
N SER A 145 -1.81 43.91 -21.77
CA SER A 145 -1.73 45.23 -22.35
C SER A 145 -2.52 46.18 -21.47
N SER A 146 -1.80 47.08 -20.79
CA SER A 146 -2.36 48.18 -20.03
C SER A 146 -3.12 49.14 -20.95
N SER A 147 -4.46 49.17 -20.83
CA SER A 147 -5.27 50.31 -21.25
C SER A 147 -6.42 50.52 -20.25
N SER A 148 -6.35 51.67 -19.58
CA SER A 148 -7.36 52.23 -18.71
C SER A 148 -8.62 52.62 -19.49
N SER A 149 -9.78 52.12 -19.08
CA SER A 149 -11.06 52.85 -19.15
C SER A 149 -12.21 52.06 -18.54
N SER A 150 -12.91 52.73 -17.63
CA SER A 150 -14.22 52.44 -17.04
C SER A 150 -15.33 52.20 -18.07
N SER A 151 -16.20 51.19 -17.87
CA SER A 151 -17.67 51.30 -17.97
C SER A 151 -18.39 49.93 -17.86
N SER A 152 -19.54 50.00 -17.18
CA SER A 152 -20.64 49.04 -17.00
C SER A 152 -21.17 48.31 -18.24
N GLY A 153 -21.71 47.10 -18.06
CA GLY A 153 -22.63 46.46 -19.02
C GLY A 153 -22.87 44.97 -18.80
N SER A 154 -24.09 44.63 -18.38
CA SER A 154 -24.65 43.28 -18.24
C SER A 154 -24.80 42.55 -19.59
N SER A 155 -24.70 41.21 -19.60
CA SER A 155 -25.70 40.24 -20.13
C SER A 155 -25.12 38.94 -20.74
N SER A 156 -25.62 37.81 -20.23
CA SER A 156 -26.08 36.58 -20.93
C SER A 156 -25.17 35.78 -21.89
N SER A 157 -24.85 34.56 -21.42
CA SER A 157 -24.96 33.23 -22.08
C SER A 157 -24.50 32.99 -23.53
N SER A 158 -23.58 32.03 -23.70
CA SER A 158 -23.71 30.93 -24.66
C SER A 158 -22.59 29.90 -24.53
N SER A 159 -22.99 28.63 -24.41
CA SER A 159 -22.18 27.41 -24.50
C SER A 159 -21.59 27.20 -25.89
N SER A 160 -20.33 26.77 -25.97
CA SER A 160 -19.79 26.09 -27.14
C SER A 160 -18.74 25.05 -26.73
N SER A 161 -19.12 23.80 -26.97
CA SER A 161 -18.30 22.60 -26.96
C SER A 161 -17.27 22.65 -28.09
N SER A 162 -15.98 22.56 -27.75
CA SER A 162 -14.90 22.28 -28.68
C SER A 162 -14.19 20.98 -28.27
N SER A 163 -14.56 19.91 -28.96
CA SER A 163 -13.82 18.66 -29.04
C SER A 163 -12.53 18.88 -29.84
N SER A 164 -11.38 18.79 -29.18
CA SER A 164 -10.07 18.79 -29.86
C SER A 164 -9.20 17.64 -29.39
N GLY A 165 -9.16 16.61 -30.23
CA GLY A 165 -7.91 16.05 -30.74
C GLY A 165 -6.97 15.37 -29.75
N SER A 166 -7.26 14.10 -29.46
CA SER A 166 -6.28 13.09 -29.05
C SER A 166 -5.01 13.17 -29.89
N SER A 167 -3.92 13.59 -29.25
CA SER A 167 -2.55 13.38 -29.75
C SER A 167 -1.84 12.57 -28.67
N GLY A 168 -1.75 11.26 -28.92
CA GLY A 168 -1.10 10.31 -28.03
C GLY A 168 0.40 10.55 -27.99
N SER A 169 0.89 11.02 -26.84
CA SER A 169 2.28 10.89 -26.46
C SER A 169 2.44 9.56 -25.72
N VAL A 170 3.06 8.61 -26.41
CA VAL A 170 3.61 7.40 -25.80
C VAL A 170 4.77 7.83 -24.90
N GLN A 171 4.49 8.03 -23.61
CA GLN A 171 5.54 8.19 -22.59
C GLN A 171 6.16 6.82 -22.29
N ALA A 172 7.37 6.69 -22.80
CA ALA A 172 8.28 5.61 -22.54
C ALA A 172 8.67 5.58 -21.04
N ALA A 173 8.48 4.39 -20.46
CA ALA A 173 9.38 3.73 -19.53
C ALA A 173 10.05 4.61 -18.46
N SER A 174 9.35 4.84 -17.35
CA SER A 174 10.03 4.88 -16.06
C SER A 174 10.47 3.44 -15.73
N THR A 175 11.76 3.19 -15.90
CA THR A 175 12.50 2.08 -15.30
C THR A 175 12.37 2.13 -13.78
N GLY A 176 11.26 1.62 -13.26
CA GLY A 176 11.03 1.38 -11.85
C GLY A 176 10.85 -0.11 -11.62
N SER A 177 11.84 -0.74 -11.00
CA SER A 177 11.82 -2.12 -10.51
C SER A 177 11.55 -3.19 -11.57
N VAL A 178 12.61 -3.48 -12.31
CA VAL A 178 12.85 -4.78 -12.94
C VAL A 178 12.47 -5.89 -11.96
N GLY A 179 11.37 -6.59 -12.26
CA GLY A 179 11.15 -7.96 -11.81
C GLY A 179 11.20 -8.20 -10.31
N GLN A 180 10.49 -7.41 -9.49
CA GLN A 180 9.99 -7.97 -8.25
C GLN A 180 8.93 -9.00 -8.65
N VAL A 181 9.39 -10.25 -8.75
CA VAL A 181 8.60 -11.46 -8.86
C VAL A 181 7.42 -11.30 -7.90
N LEU A 182 6.25 -10.97 -8.48
CA LEU A 182 4.99 -10.88 -7.77
C LEU A 182 4.80 -12.21 -7.03
N GLY A 183 4.86 -12.13 -5.70
CA GLY A 183 4.39 -13.19 -4.84
C GLY A 183 5.15 -14.52 -4.99
N LEU A 184 6.46 -14.52 -4.73
CA LEU A 184 6.90 -15.51 -3.76
C LEU A 184 6.05 -15.20 -2.54
N ALA A 185 5.02 -16.02 -2.31
CA ALA A 185 4.10 -15.86 -1.20
C ALA A 185 4.92 -15.43 0.02
N THR A 186 4.44 -14.44 0.76
CA THR A 186 4.85 -14.25 2.16
C THR A 186 4.52 -15.58 2.83
N THR A 187 5.44 -16.52 2.66
CA THR A 187 5.43 -17.85 3.21
C THR A 187 5.86 -17.54 4.60
N GLY A 188 4.85 -17.41 5.48
CA GLY A 188 5.03 -16.97 6.85
C GLY A 188 6.25 -17.65 7.47
N ASN A 189 6.96 -16.92 8.33
CA ASN A 189 8.14 -17.32 9.09
C ASN A 189 9.04 -18.38 8.40
N ILE A 190 10.26 -18.00 8.03
CA ILE A 190 11.23 -18.93 7.41
C ILE A 190 11.43 -20.24 8.19
N LEU A 191 11.23 -20.21 9.50
CA LEU A 191 11.22 -21.39 10.36
C LEU A 191 10.10 -22.38 9.97
N THR A 192 8.92 -21.88 9.63
CA THR A 192 7.79 -22.67 9.11
C THR A 192 8.15 -23.34 7.79
N ILE A 193 8.81 -22.64 6.87
CA ILE A 193 9.27 -23.22 5.60
C ILE A 193 10.23 -24.39 5.85
N TYR A 194 11.22 -24.20 6.72
CA TYR A 194 12.15 -25.28 7.06
C TYR A 194 11.45 -26.46 7.74
N THR A 195 10.50 -26.21 8.64
CA THR A 195 9.74 -27.29 9.28
C THR A 195 8.93 -28.09 8.26
N LEU A 196 8.25 -27.43 7.31
CA LEU A 196 7.49 -28.12 6.26
C LEU A 196 8.40 -28.95 5.34
N LEU A 197 9.59 -28.42 5.01
CA LEU A 197 10.56 -29.13 4.17
C LEU A 197 11.08 -30.38 4.88
N ILE A 198 11.48 -30.27 6.15
CA ILE A 198 11.97 -31.42 6.94
C ILE A 198 10.86 -32.47 7.07
N VAL A 199 9.63 -32.05 7.35
CA VAL A 199 8.47 -32.93 7.40
C VAL A 199 8.30 -33.67 6.06
N GLY A 200 8.31 -32.96 4.92
CA GLY A 200 8.19 -33.58 3.60
C GLY A 200 9.25 -34.64 3.35
N ILE A 201 10.51 -34.35 3.70
CA ILE A 201 11.62 -35.31 3.59
C ILE A 201 11.37 -36.53 4.49
N THR A 202 10.92 -36.34 5.73
CA THR A 202 10.64 -37.46 6.64
C THR A 202 9.55 -38.38 6.11
N PHE A 203 8.48 -37.84 5.49
CA PHE A 203 7.44 -38.65 4.85
C PHE A 203 7.95 -39.45 3.65
N ILE A 204 8.79 -38.84 2.80
CA ILE A 204 9.40 -39.52 1.66
C ILE A 204 10.27 -40.69 2.12
N LEU A 205 11.12 -40.47 3.13
CA LEU A 205 11.98 -41.53 3.69
C LEU A 205 11.15 -42.67 4.28
N LEU A 206 10.08 -42.35 5.01
CA LEU A 206 9.18 -43.36 5.59
C LEU A 206 8.51 -44.19 4.49
N GLY A 207 8.04 -43.55 3.42
CA GLY A 207 7.46 -44.22 2.25
C GLY A 207 8.45 -45.16 1.56
N ILE A 208 9.71 -44.75 1.40
CA ILE A 208 10.77 -45.60 0.84
C ILE A 208 11.03 -46.82 1.74
N MET A 209 11.06 -46.65 3.06
CA MET A 209 11.25 -47.78 3.99
C MET A 209 10.12 -48.80 3.92
N LEU A 210 8.87 -48.34 3.84
CA LEU A 210 7.71 -49.21 3.68
C LEU A 210 7.76 -49.98 2.35
N ALA A 211 8.07 -49.29 1.25
CA ALA A 211 8.19 -49.90 -0.08
C ALA A 211 9.33 -50.93 -0.17
N ARG A 212 10.41 -50.78 0.61
CA ARG A 212 11.49 -51.77 0.70
C ARG A 212 11.08 -53.00 1.51
N LYS A 213 10.30 -52.82 2.58
CA LYS A 213 9.84 -53.93 3.43
C LYS A 213 8.95 -54.91 2.65
N GLU A 214 8.05 -54.41 1.80
CA GLU A 214 7.17 -55.29 1.02
C GLU A 214 7.94 -56.12 -0.02
N ARG A 215 8.94 -55.53 -0.66
CA ARG A 215 9.81 -56.25 -1.62
C ARG A 215 10.60 -57.38 -0.97
N GLY A 216 11.02 -57.22 0.29
CA GLY A 216 11.71 -58.27 1.03
C GLY A 216 10.84 -59.48 1.39
N ILE A 217 9.51 -59.32 1.43
CA ILE A 217 8.57 -60.40 1.74
C ILE A 217 8.27 -61.24 0.48
N TYR A 218 8.27 -60.62 -0.70
CA TYR A 218 7.97 -61.32 -1.96
C TYR A 218 9.16 -62.12 -2.52
N GLY A 219 10.40 -61.75 -2.19
CA GLY A 219 11.62 -62.41 -2.70
C GLY A 219 12.07 -63.66 -1.94
N ARG A 220 11.27 -64.20 -1.02
CA ARG A 220 11.63 -65.35 -0.16
C ARG A 220 10.62 -66.50 -0.27
N ARG A 221 10.10 -66.74 -1.47
CA ARG A 221 9.33 -67.93 -1.85
C ARG A 221 10.02 -68.66 -2.99
#